data_AF-A0ABD0PZ23-F1
#
_entry.id   AF-A0ABD0PZ23-F1
#
_cell.length_a   1.000
_cell.length_b   1.000
_cell.length_c   1.000
_cell.angle_alpha   90.00
_cell.angle_beta   90.00
_cell.angle_gamma   90.00
#
_symmetry.space_group_name_H-M   'P 1'
#
loop_
_entity.id
_entity.type
_entity.pdbx_description
1 polymer ?
#
loop_
_entity_poly.entity_id
_entity_poly.type
_entity_poly.pdbx_seq_one_letter_code
_entity_poly.pdbx_strand_id
1 'polypeptide(L)'
;MWFNTTTQEKKQYYMTQFVDEYWDNGSLPIWITAQRQGKKAGSLHFPGTAATYQKETIQSYNYSNETEWRANVDKVMKEWFKDQDLDFVSLYFGEPDAVGHKYGPDSPERREMVMQVDRTVGYIRETAQKHGLSNQLNIIITADHGMSTVLQGEGVNEIILTDIPGFSMKDLKFHLVDYGPAGLLLPKEGMLDKVYQALKGGHPNLHVYKKEDMPARLHYSNHPRLLPLILYADKGYVINGFYVFQNYKGQHGFDNEDMDMKPFFRAVGPDFHTNLMVGPFETVNVYSLMCHLIGIKPEINDGSLDNTRHMLISNG
;
A
#
# COMPACT_ATOMS: atom_id res chain seq x y z
N MET A 1 7.44 -1.03 7.09
CA MET A 1 8.73 -0.97 7.80
C MET A 1 9.02 -2.36 8.35
N TRP A 2 10.24 -2.88 8.18
CA TRP A 2 10.68 -4.11 8.85
C TRP A 2 11.31 -3.75 10.18
N PHE A 3 11.20 -4.62 11.18
CA PHE A 3 11.83 -4.40 12.46
C PHE A 3 12.12 -5.70 13.21
N ASN A 4 13.04 -5.62 14.17
CA ASN A 4 13.36 -6.69 15.11
C ASN A 4 13.33 -6.15 16.54
N THR A 5 12.42 -6.70 17.35
CA THR A 5 12.19 -6.25 18.73
C THR A 5 13.31 -6.63 19.71
N THR A 6 14.18 -7.56 19.33
CA THR A 6 15.31 -8.02 20.14
C THR A 6 16.53 -7.15 19.88
N THR A 7 16.86 -6.91 18.61
CA THR A 7 18.02 -6.07 18.21
C THR A 7 17.69 -4.57 18.18
N GLN A 8 16.41 -4.19 18.29
CA GLN A 8 15.89 -2.83 18.12
C GLN A 8 16.03 -2.28 16.69
N GLU A 9 16.47 -3.10 15.73
CA GLU A 9 16.68 -2.66 14.36
C GLU A 9 15.35 -2.32 13.68
N LYS A 10 15.37 -1.23 12.88
CA LYS A 10 14.25 -0.77 12.05
C LYS A 10 14.77 -0.51 10.64
N LYS A 11 14.10 -1.05 9.64
CA LYS A 11 14.43 -0.86 8.21
C LYS A 11 13.28 -0.15 7.50
N GLN A 12 13.58 1.04 6.98
CA GLN A 12 12.65 1.84 6.18
C GLN A 12 12.26 1.10 4.88
N TYR A 13 11.17 1.56 4.26
CA TYR A 13 10.54 0.93 3.08
C TYR A 13 11.54 0.37 2.06
N TYR A 14 12.46 1.18 1.53
CA TYR A 14 13.40 0.73 0.49
C TYR A 14 14.31 -0.41 0.95
N MET A 15 14.76 -0.37 2.22
CA MET A 15 15.60 -1.43 2.76
C MET A 15 14.82 -2.73 2.98
N THR A 16 13.51 -2.66 3.19
CA THR A 16 12.68 -3.86 3.35
C THR A 16 12.60 -4.67 2.07
N GLN A 17 12.76 -4.05 0.90
CA GLN A 17 12.69 -4.70 -0.42
C GLN A 17 13.73 -5.82 -0.58
N PHE A 18 14.81 -5.79 0.21
CA PHE A 18 15.92 -6.74 0.18
C PHE A 18 15.95 -7.69 1.37
N VAL A 19 14.83 -7.83 2.08
CA VAL A 19 14.68 -8.73 3.23
C VAL A 19 13.68 -9.80 2.85
N ASP A 20 14.15 -10.93 2.30
CA ASP A 20 13.29 -11.97 1.72
C ASP A 20 12.24 -12.48 2.70
N GLU A 21 12.65 -12.85 3.91
CA GLU A 21 11.78 -13.29 5.02
C GLU A 21 10.72 -12.26 5.41
N TYR A 22 10.88 -10.97 5.06
CA TYR A 22 9.83 -9.97 5.26
C TYR A 22 8.67 -10.19 4.29
N TRP A 23 8.98 -10.51 3.04
CA TRP A 23 8.00 -10.63 1.96
C TRP A 23 7.50 -12.06 1.78
N ASP A 24 8.37 -13.07 1.89
CA ASP A 24 8.01 -14.50 1.86
C ASP A 24 7.46 -14.92 3.23
N ASN A 25 6.19 -14.60 3.46
CA ASN A 25 5.48 -14.82 4.72
C ASN A 25 4.35 -15.87 4.62
N GLY A 26 4.34 -16.67 3.56
CA GLY A 26 3.30 -17.66 3.26
C GLY A 26 2.26 -17.21 2.24
N SER A 27 2.28 -15.94 1.82
CA SER A 27 1.51 -15.43 0.68
C SER A 27 2.40 -15.24 -0.54
N LEU A 28 1.91 -15.58 -1.73
CA LEU A 28 2.65 -15.40 -2.98
C LEU A 28 2.08 -14.23 -3.78
N PRO A 29 2.92 -13.33 -4.30
CA PRO A 29 2.47 -12.28 -5.19
C PRO A 29 2.13 -12.87 -6.57
N ILE A 30 1.27 -12.18 -7.32
CA ILE A 30 0.74 -12.66 -8.60
C ILE A 30 1.82 -13.02 -9.62
N TRP A 31 2.94 -12.29 -9.67
CA TRP A 31 4.01 -12.61 -10.63
C TRP A 31 4.62 -13.99 -10.38
N ILE A 32 4.71 -14.42 -9.10
CA ILE A 32 5.14 -15.78 -8.75
C ILE A 32 4.05 -16.80 -9.07
N THR A 33 2.79 -16.51 -8.74
CA THR A 33 1.66 -17.39 -9.10
C THR A 33 1.58 -17.63 -10.62
N ALA A 34 1.84 -16.60 -11.42
CA ALA A 34 1.88 -16.66 -12.87
C ALA A 34 3.06 -17.53 -13.37
N GLN A 35 4.28 -17.28 -12.89
CA GLN A 35 5.48 -18.03 -13.27
C GLN A 35 5.32 -19.54 -13.00
N ARG A 36 4.74 -19.91 -11.85
CA ARG A 36 4.46 -21.31 -11.49
C ARG A 36 3.49 -22.02 -12.41
N GLN A 37 2.69 -21.25 -13.14
CA GLN A 37 1.70 -21.75 -14.09
C GLN A 37 2.13 -21.51 -15.55
N GLY A 38 3.43 -21.33 -15.77
CA GLY A 38 4.01 -21.25 -17.11
C GLY A 38 3.83 -19.90 -17.80
N LYS A 39 3.38 -18.87 -17.06
CA LYS A 39 3.23 -17.51 -17.58
C LYS A 39 4.53 -16.71 -17.41
N LYS A 40 4.79 -15.78 -18.34
CA LYS A 40 5.91 -14.85 -18.25
C LYS A 40 5.45 -13.59 -17.51
N ALA A 41 6.07 -13.31 -16.37
CA ALA A 41 5.75 -12.13 -15.56
C ALA A 41 6.93 -11.15 -15.51
N GLY A 42 6.60 -9.86 -15.56
CA GLY A 42 7.49 -8.71 -15.37
C GLY A 42 7.01 -7.87 -14.18
N SER A 43 7.91 -7.16 -13.53
CA SER A 43 7.50 -6.13 -12.58
C SER A 43 8.50 -5.00 -12.55
N LEU A 44 8.00 -3.78 -12.44
CA LEU A 44 8.79 -2.57 -12.45
C LEU A 44 8.34 -1.68 -11.29
N HIS A 45 9.21 -1.56 -10.29
CA HIS A 45 9.07 -0.79 -9.05
C HIS A 45 7.98 -1.22 -8.06
N PHE A 46 7.20 -2.27 -8.34
CA PHE A 46 6.15 -2.69 -7.40
C PHE A 46 6.75 -3.19 -6.08
N PRO A 47 6.19 -2.85 -4.90
CA PRO A 47 6.71 -3.32 -3.62
C PRO A 47 6.83 -4.85 -3.54
N GLY A 48 7.98 -5.32 -3.05
CA GLY A 48 8.30 -6.72 -2.87
C GLY A 48 9.00 -7.36 -4.06
N THR A 49 9.22 -6.66 -5.17
CA THR A 49 9.78 -7.29 -6.39
C THR A 49 11.28 -7.53 -6.34
N ALA A 50 12.01 -6.84 -5.47
CA ALA A 50 13.43 -7.12 -5.26
C ALA A 50 13.68 -8.33 -4.32
N ALA A 51 12.64 -8.82 -3.66
CA ALA A 51 12.71 -9.95 -2.74
C ALA A 51 12.64 -11.28 -3.49
N THR A 52 13.25 -12.30 -2.90
CA THR A 52 13.15 -13.71 -3.32
C THR A 52 12.00 -14.39 -2.59
N TYR A 53 11.07 -14.99 -3.34
CA TYR A 53 9.96 -15.78 -2.78
C TYR A 53 10.15 -17.23 -3.13
N GLN A 54 10.34 -18.10 -2.14
CA GLN A 54 10.46 -19.54 -2.37
C GLN A 54 11.48 -19.90 -3.49
N LYS A 55 12.61 -19.17 -3.54
CA LYS A 55 13.72 -19.27 -4.52
C LYS A 55 13.46 -18.64 -5.91
N GLU A 56 12.40 -17.86 -6.08
CA GLU A 56 12.04 -17.18 -7.34
C GLU A 56 12.21 -15.65 -7.20
N THR A 57 12.72 -14.97 -8.24
CA THR A 57 12.99 -13.52 -8.26
C THR A 57 12.55 -12.86 -9.57
N ILE A 58 12.46 -11.52 -9.57
CA ILE A 58 12.18 -10.70 -10.76
C ILE A 58 13.11 -9.48 -10.81
N GLN A 59 13.37 -8.92 -12.00
CA GLN A 59 14.28 -7.76 -12.15
C GLN A 59 13.63 -6.44 -11.67
N SER A 60 14.39 -5.57 -11.01
CA SER A 60 13.95 -4.25 -10.50
C SER A 60 14.72 -3.09 -11.17
N TYR A 61 14.13 -1.90 -11.23
CA TYR A 61 14.69 -0.67 -11.85
C TYR A 61 14.55 0.56 -10.93
N ASN A 62 15.17 1.69 -11.28
CA ASN A 62 15.27 2.93 -10.48
C ASN A 62 14.25 4.03 -10.86
N TYR A 63 14.01 4.97 -9.95
CA TYR A 63 12.93 5.97 -9.95
C TYR A 63 13.44 7.39 -10.28
N SER A 64 12.57 8.33 -10.75
CA SER A 64 12.59 9.79 -10.42
C SER A 64 12.20 10.88 -11.46
N ASN A 65 11.52 10.66 -12.61
CA ASN A 65 10.87 11.77 -13.36
C ASN A 65 9.96 11.31 -14.52
N GLU A 66 9.19 12.23 -15.13
CA GLU A 66 8.28 11.93 -16.27
C GLU A 66 9.03 11.28 -17.46
N THR A 67 10.27 11.68 -17.72
CA THR A 67 11.10 11.07 -18.78
C THR A 67 11.37 9.60 -18.48
N GLU A 68 11.76 9.29 -17.25
CA GLU A 68 11.95 7.91 -16.79
C GLU A 68 10.64 7.12 -16.78
N TRP A 69 9.51 7.75 -16.42
CA TRP A 69 8.20 7.11 -16.52
C TRP A 69 7.87 6.72 -17.95
N ARG A 70 8.11 7.61 -18.92
CA ARG A 70 7.94 7.30 -20.35
C ARG A 70 8.88 6.20 -20.81
N ALA A 71 10.14 6.21 -20.39
CA ALA A 71 11.08 5.13 -20.69
C ALA A 71 10.62 3.77 -20.10
N ASN A 72 10.09 3.77 -18.88
CA ASN A 72 9.51 2.59 -18.26
C ASN A 72 8.28 2.09 -19.03
N VAL A 73 7.40 2.99 -19.46
CA VAL A 73 6.23 2.65 -20.30
C VAL A 73 6.68 2.06 -21.64
N ASP A 74 7.67 2.66 -22.30
CA ASP A 74 8.21 2.17 -23.57
C ASP A 74 8.79 0.77 -23.41
N LYS A 75 9.56 0.55 -22.33
CA LYS A 75 10.08 -0.77 -21.98
C LYS A 75 8.96 -1.79 -21.77
N VAL A 76 7.96 -1.46 -20.96
CA VAL A 76 6.85 -2.38 -20.66
C VAL A 76 6.06 -2.72 -21.92
N MET A 77 5.66 -1.72 -22.71
CA MET A 77 4.79 -1.94 -23.86
C MET A 77 5.53 -2.53 -25.05
N LYS A 78 6.72 -2.01 -25.38
CA LYS A 78 7.50 -2.47 -26.53
C LYS A 78 8.31 -3.71 -26.18
N GLU A 79 9.23 -3.60 -25.23
CA GLU A 79 10.19 -4.68 -25.00
C GLU A 79 9.52 -5.89 -24.32
N TRP A 80 8.66 -5.67 -23.34
CA TRP A 80 8.09 -6.75 -22.53
C TRP A 80 6.83 -7.35 -23.13
N PHE A 81 5.79 -6.54 -23.38
CA PHE A 81 4.56 -7.07 -23.97
C PHE A 81 4.72 -7.41 -25.45
N LYS A 82 5.27 -6.50 -26.27
CA LYS A 82 5.31 -6.72 -27.72
C LYS A 82 6.42 -7.68 -28.16
N ASP A 83 7.65 -7.49 -27.67
CA ASP A 83 8.81 -8.22 -28.20
C ASP A 83 9.08 -9.53 -27.43
N GLN A 84 8.90 -9.54 -26.10
CA GLN A 84 9.14 -10.71 -25.25
C GLN A 84 7.87 -11.53 -24.93
N ASP A 85 6.69 -10.99 -25.26
CA ASP A 85 5.40 -11.66 -25.10
C ASP A 85 5.18 -12.10 -23.64
N LEU A 86 5.24 -11.11 -22.73
CA LEU A 86 4.90 -11.29 -21.31
C LEU A 86 3.38 -11.33 -21.09
N ASP A 87 2.93 -12.20 -20.19
CA ASP A 87 1.52 -12.35 -19.82
C ASP A 87 1.07 -11.36 -18.73
N PHE A 88 1.97 -10.96 -17.84
CA PHE A 88 1.68 -10.06 -16.73
C PHE A 88 2.81 -9.07 -16.49
N VAL A 89 2.46 -7.80 -16.26
CA VAL A 89 3.39 -6.78 -15.79
C VAL A 89 2.73 -5.90 -14.73
N SER A 90 3.38 -5.72 -13.59
CA SER A 90 3.08 -4.63 -12.66
C SER A 90 4.02 -3.45 -12.86
N LEU A 91 3.48 -2.25 -12.92
CA LEU A 91 4.21 -1.00 -13.09
C LEU A 91 3.76 -0.02 -12.01
N TYR A 92 4.69 0.46 -11.18
CA TYR A 92 4.40 1.32 -10.04
C TYR A 92 5.02 2.71 -10.20
N PHE A 93 4.24 3.73 -9.79
CA PHE A 93 4.67 5.10 -9.61
C PHE A 93 4.27 5.55 -8.18
N GLY A 94 5.22 5.98 -7.35
CA GLY A 94 5.03 6.64 -6.06
C GLY A 94 4.60 8.11 -6.13
N GLU A 95 4.10 8.60 -7.26
CA GLU A 95 3.39 9.89 -7.33
C GLU A 95 1.90 9.62 -7.60
N PRO A 96 0.98 10.44 -7.06
CA PRO A 96 1.18 11.74 -6.42
C PRO A 96 1.44 11.68 -4.90
N ASP A 97 1.77 10.51 -4.35
CA ASP A 97 1.93 10.30 -2.91
C ASP A 97 3.02 11.20 -2.30
N ALA A 98 4.22 11.22 -2.88
CA ALA A 98 5.34 12.00 -2.36
C ALA A 98 5.03 13.51 -2.32
N VAL A 99 4.42 14.06 -3.37
CA VAL A 99 3.95 15.46 -3.37
C VAL A 99 2.81 15.67 -2.38
N GLY A 100 1.88 14.71 -2.27
CA GLY A 100 0.77 14.74 -1.31
C GLY A 100 1.25 14.78 0.13
N HIS A 101 2.28 14.01 0.50
CA HIS A 101 2.93 14.11 1.80
C HIS A 101 3.52 15.50 2.03
N LYS A 102 4.29 16.00 1.07
CA LYS A 102 5.04 17.25 1.25
C LYS A 102 4.13 18.49 1.34
N TYR A 103 3.09 18.57 0.51
CA TYR A 103 2.29 19.79 0.34
C TYR A 103 0.82 19.64 0.76
N GLY A 104 0.33 18.41 0.95
CA GLY A 104 -1.05 18.11 1.33
C GLY A 104 -1.92 17.69 0.13
N PRO A 105 -3.04 17.00 0.39
CA PRO A 105 -3.89 16.44 -0.67
C PRO A 105 -4.61 17.50 -1.52
N ASP A 106 -4.84 18.70 -1.01
CA ASP A 106 -5.57 19.78 -1.70
C ASP A 106 -4.63 20.87 -2.26
N SER A 107 -3.32 20.62 -2.28
CA SER A 107 -2.33 21.62 -2.67
C SER A 107 -2.30 21.83 -4.20
N PRO A 108 -1.96 23.05 -4.67
CA PRO A 108 -1.70 23.30 -6.08
C PRO A 108 -0.60 22.39 -6.65
N GLU A 109 0.45 22.10 -5.89
CA GLU A 109 1.54 21.22 -6.29
C GLU A 109 1.05 19.79 -6.55
N ARG A 110 0.19 19.26 -5.68
CA ARG A 110 -0.39 17.92 -5.89
C ARG A 110 -1.31 17.92 -7.09
N ARG A 111 -2.06 18.99 -7.35
CA ARG A 111 -2.87 19.13 -8.56
C ARG A 111 -2.01 19.06 -9.83
N GLU A 112 -0.90 19.79 -9.88
CA GLU A 112 0.04 19.73 -11.01
C GLU A 112 0.67 18.33 -11.17
N MET A 113 1.00 17.67 -10.05
CA MET A 113 1.51 16.29 -10.09
C MET A 113 0.46 15.30 -10.62
N VAL A 114 -0.82 15.45 -10.23
CA VAL A 114 -1.91 14.63 -10.80
C VAL A 114 -2.04 14.85 -12.30
N MET A 115 -1.90 16.08 -12.80
CA MET A 115 -1.88 16.36 -14.25
C MET A 115 -0.69 15.69 -14.95
N GLN A 116 0.46 15.55 -14.29
CA GLN A 116 1.61 14.80 -14.81
C GLN A 116 1.36 13.28 -14.85
N VAL A 117 0.73 12.74 -13.80
CA VAL A 117 0.33 11.32 -13.77
C VAL A 117 -0.71 11.03 -14.86
N ASP A 118 -1.68 11.93 -15.09
CA ASP A 118 -2.68 11.79 -16.15
C ASP A 118 -2.05 11.75 -17.55
N ARG A 119 -1.09 12.65 -17.85
CA ARG A 119 -0.30 12.57 -19.11
C ARG A 119 0.42 11.24 -19.26
N THR A 120 0.90 10.65 -18.17
CA THR A 120 1.58 9.35 -18.17
C THR A 120 0.59 8.22 -18.44
N VAL A 121 -0.61 8.25 -17.85
CA VAL A 121 -1.71 7.32 -18.15
C VAL A 121 -2.14 7.41 -19.62
N GLY A 122 -2.23 8.63 -20.17
CA GLY A 122 -2.43 8.85 -21.60
C GLY A 122 -1.35 8.17 -22.43
N TYR A 123 -0.08 8.38 -22.08
CA TYR A 123 1.07 7.78 -22.76
C TYR A 123 1.07 6.24 -22.70
N ILE A 124 0.69 5.63 -21.57
CA ILE A 124 0.51 4.17 -21.45
C ILE A 124 -0.44 3.64 -22.53
N ARG A 125 -1.60 4.29 -22.71
CA ARG A 125 -2.60 3.88 -23.69
C ARG A 125 -2.14 4.11 -25.13
N GLU A 126 -1.52 5.25 -25.40
CA GLU A 126 -0.96 5.59 -26.71
C GLU A 126 0.13 4.60 -27.13
N THR A 127 1.04 4.26 -26.23
CA THR A 127 2.13 3.32 -26.51
C THR A 127 1.60 1.89 -26.69
N ALA A 128 0.61 1.46 -25.91
CA ALA A 128 -0.08 0.19 -26.14
C ALA A 128 -0.71 0.13 -27.55
N GLN A 129 -1.37 1.20 -27.98
CA GLN A 129 -1.96 1.29 -29.32
C GLN A 129 -0.89 1.27 -30.42
N LYS A 130 0.17 2.07 -30.26
CA LYS A 130 1.30 2.15 -31.21
C LYS A 130 1.94 0.79 -31.48
N HIS A 131 1.98 -0.09 -30.47
CA HIS A 131 2.54 -1.43 -30.58
C HIS A 131 1.51 -2.53 -30.91
N GLY A 132 0.25 -2.15 -31.18
CA GLY A 132 -0.81 -3.08 -31.60
C GLY A 132 -1.37 -3.93 -30.46
N LEU A 133 -1.27 -3.47 -29.21
CA LEU A 133 -1.67 -4.20 -28.00
C LEU A 133 -3.10 -3.90 -27.55
N SER A 134 -3.76 -2.86 -28.10
CA SER A 134 -5.06 -2.38 -27.58
C SER A 134 -6.17 -3.43 -27.51
N ASN A 135 -6.18 -4.41 -28.43
CA ASN A 135 -7.20 -5.48 -28.47
C ASN A 135 -6.73 -6.77 -27.79
N GLN A 136 -5.57 -6.76 -27.15
CA GLN A 136 -4.92 -7.93 -26.56
C GLN A 136 -4.60 -7.73 -25.08
N LEU A 137 -4.42 -6.48 -24.65
CA LEU A 137 -3.97 -6.14 -23.31
C LEU A 137 -5.11 -5.60 -22.45
N ASN A 138 -5.28 -6.20 -21.28
CA ASN A 138 -6.06 -5.64 -20.19
C ASN A 138 -5.15 -4.75 -19.32
N ILE A 139 -5.58 -3.51 -19.09
CA ILE A 139 -4.87 -2.52 -18.29
C ILE A 139 -5.76 -2.16 -17.10
N ILE A 140 -5.25 -2.44 -15.89
CA ILE A 140 -5.84 -2.01 -14.62
C ILE A 140 -4.98 -0.86 -14.08
N ILE A 141 -5.63 0.23 -13.68
CA ILE A 141 -5.02 1.40 -13.07
C ILE A 141 -5.69 1.63 -11.71
N THR A 142 -4.91 1.60 -10.65
CA THR A 142 -5.39 1.75 -9.28
C THR A 142 -4.32 2.43 -8.42
N ALA A 143 -4.67 2.77 -7.19
CA ALA A 143 -3.74 3.15 -6.14
C ALA A 143 -3.74 2.11 -5.00
N ASP A 144 -2.76 2.20 -4.12
CA ASP A 144 -2.64 1.45 -2.87
C ASP A 144 -3.47 2.07 -1.74
N HIS A 145 -3.54 3.40 -1.67
CA HIS A 145 -4.37 4.15 -0.72
C HIS A 145 -4.70 5.55 -1.24
N GLY A 146 -5.47 6.30 -0.46
CA GLY A 146 -5.64 7.74 -0.64
C GLY A 146 -4.73 8.57 0.28
N MET A 147 -5.14 9.80 0.63
CA MET A 147 -4.33 10.78 1.37
C MET A 147 -5.23 11.79 2.09
N SER A 148 -4.93 12.09 3.36
CA SER A 148 -5.62 13.11 4.15
C SER A 148 -4.67 14.21 4.63
N THR A 149 -5.20 15.42 4.81
CA THR A 149 -4.46 16.55 5.37
C THR A 149 -4.12 16.28 6.84
N VAL A 150 -2.88 16.56 7.24
CA VAL A 150 -2.45 16.52 8.64
C VAL A 150 -2.73 17.88 9.29
N LEU A 151 -3.40 17.86 10.43
CA LEU A 151 -3.64 19.04 11.26
C LEU A 151 -2.38 19.34 12.08
N GLN A 152 -1.86 20.56 11.95
CA GLN A 152 -0.65 21.04 12.63
C GLN A 152 -0.80 22.51 13.02
N GLY A 153 -0.09 22.92 14.07
CA GLY A 153 0.05 24.33 14.45
C GLY A 153 -0.82 24.74 15.64
N GLU A 154 -0.94 26.06 15.82
CA GLU A 154 -1.59 26.65 16.99
C GLU A 154 -3.05 26.19 17.12
N GLY A 155 -3.42 25.70 18.30
CA GLY A 155 -4.77 25.20 18.59
C GLY A 155 -5.03 23.73 18.24
N VAL A 156 -4.07 23.04 17.62
CA VAL A 156 -4.17 21.58 17.41
C VAL A 156 -3.69 20.85 18.67
N ASN A 157 -4.54 20.01 19.24
CA ASN A 157 -4.16 19.10 20.31
C ASN A 157 -3.42 17.89 19.71
N GLU A 158 -2.10 18.00 19.58
CA GLU A 158 -1.26 16.98 18.97
C GLU A 158 -1.14 15.74 19.86
N ILE A 159 -1.08 14.55 19.24
CA ILE A 159 -0.90 13.30 19.98
C ILE A 159 0.59 13.16 20.30
N ILE A 160 0.97 13.46 21.54
CA ILE A 160 2.31 13.23 22.09
C ILE A 160 2.18 12.24 23.24
N LEU A 161 2.65 11.00 23.04
CA LEU A 161 2.43 9.92 23.99
C LEU A 161 3.00 10.24 25.38
N THR A 162 4.18 10.87 25.46
CA THR A 162 4.79 11.25 26.75
C THR A 162 4.04 12.32 27.53
N ASP A 163 3.12 13.04 26.90
CA ASP A 163 2.30 14.05 27.57
C ASP A 163 1.06 13.42 28.23
N ILE A 164 0.73 12.18 27.87
CA ILE A 164 -0.39 11.44 28.45
C ILE A 164 -0.03 10.99 29.88
N PRO A 165 -0.80 11.41 30.91
CA PRO A 165 -0.50 11.08 32.30
C PRO A 165 -0.41 9.57 32.55
N GLY A 166 0.63 9.16 33.27
CA GLY A 166 0.86 7.75 33.64
C GLY A 166 1.53 6.90 32.57
N PHE A 167 1.70 7.40 31.34
CA PHE A 167 2.51 6.75 30.31
C PHE A 167 3.99 7.09 30.45
N SER A 168 4.86 6.12 30.18
CA SER A 168 6.30 6.34 30.07
C SER A 168 6.91 5.47 28.97
N MET A 169 7.72 6.08 28.11
CA MET A 169 8.53 5.33 27.13
C MET A 169 9.47 4.31 27.79
N LYS A 170 9.84 4.52 29.06
CA LYS A 170 10.66 3.57 29.82
C LYS A 170 9.94 2.26 30.13
N ASP A 171 8.62 2.22 30.05
CA ASP A 171 7.83 1.01 30.23
C ASP A 171 7.78 0.14 28.96
N LEU A 172 8.31 0.63 27.84
CA LEU A 172 8.37 -0.09 26.57
C LEU A 172 9.70 -0.82 26.40
N LYS A 173 9.62 -2.02 25.83
CA LYS A 173 10.77 -2.77 25.31
C LYS A 173 11.08 -2.34 23.87
N PHE A 174 10.07 -2.04 23.07
CA PHE A 174 10.21 -1.60 21.67
C PHE A 174 8.98 -0.77 21.25
N HIS A 175 9.14 0.12 20.28
CA HIS A 175 8.04 0.91 19.72
C HIS A 175 8.26 1.26 18.25
N LEU A 176 7.16 1.36 17.51
CA LEU A 176 7.04 2.03 16.22
C LEU A 176 5.98 3.11 16.35
N VAL A 177 6.45 4.33 16.62
CA VAL A 177 5.66 5.56 16.55
C VAL A 177 6.52 6.60 15.81
N ASP A 178 6.02 7.82 15.62
CA ASP A 178 6.68 8.90 14.87
C ASP A 178 6.70 8.71 13.33
N TYR A 179 5.96 7.75 12.81
CA TYR A 179 5.93 7.43 11.37
C TYR A 179 4.62 7.79 10.65
N GLY A 180 3.60 8.27 11.37
CA GLY A 180 2.29 8.60 10.79
C GLY A 180 1.14 8.36 11.78
N PRO A 181 -0.06 8.03 11.27
CA PRO A 181 -1.25 7.88 12.10
C PRO A 181 -1.37 6.52 12.81
N ALA A 182 -0.53 5.53 12.48
CA ALA A 182 -0.55 4.22 13.10
C ALA A 182 0.73 3.95 13.90
N GLY A 183 0.62 3.16 14.97
CA GLY A 183 1.75 2.80 15.82
C GLY A 183 1.64 1.41 16.43
N LEU A 184 2.78 0.84 16.80
CA LEU A 184 2.88 -0.46 17.46
C LEU A 184 3.77 -0.33 18.69
N LEU A 185 3.31 -0.81 19.85
CA LEU A 185 4.10 -0.80 21.08
C LEU A 185 4.28 -2.22 21.63
N LEU A 186 5.50 -2.51 22.07
CA LEU A 186 5.84 -3.69 22.85
C LEU A 186 6.19 -3.24 24.27
N PRO A 187 5.25 -3.34 25.23
CA PRO A 187 5.54 -3.12 26.64
C PRO A 187 6.58 -4.11 27.18
N LYS A 188 7.29 -3.72 28.25
CA LYS A 188 8.09 -4.65 29.06
C LYS A 188 7.18 -5.68 29.74
N GLU A 189 7.78 -6.78 30.17
CA GLU A 189 7.07 -7.81 30.92
C GLU A 189 6.38 -7.21 32.15
N GLY A 190 5.12 -7.59 32.38
CA GLY A 190 4.27 -7.05 33.45
C GLY A 190 3.73 -5.63 33.23
N MET A 191 4.13 -4.92 32.16
CA MET A 191 3.72 -3.52 31.93
C MET A 191 2.56 -3.34 30.94
N LEU A 192 2.07 -4.43 30.33
CA LEU A 192 1.04 -4.36 29.28
C LEU A 192 -0.21 -3.57 29.74
N ASP A 193 -0.82 -3.98 30.85
CA ASP A 193 -2.05 -3.34 31.34
C ASP A 193 -1.79 -1.90 31.82
N LYS A 194 -0.63 -1.64 32.43
CA LYS A 194 -0.24 -0.29 32.84
C LYS A 194 -0.19 0.65 31.63
N VAL A 195 0.53 0.26 30.58
CA VAL A 195 0.67 1.06 29.35
C VAL A 195 -0.67 1.21 28.65
N TYR A 196 -1.45 0.13 28.54
CA TYR A 196 -2.76 0.14 27.92
C TYR A 196 -3.72 1.10 28.63
N GLN A 197 -3.84 1.02 29.96
CA GLN A 197 -4.76 1.87 30.72
C GLN A 197 -4.33 3.34 30.74
N ALA A 198 -3.03 3.62 30.71
CA ALA A 198 -2.54 5.00 30.61
C ALA A 198 -2.93 5.64 29.26
N LEU A 199 -2.82 4.89 28.16
CA LEU A 199 -3.06 5.43 26.82
C LEU A 199 -4.53 5.36 26.37
N LYS A 200 -5.29 4.36 26.83
CA LYS A 200 -6.69 4.18 26.45
C LYS A 200 -7.53 5.36 26.93
N GLY A 201 -8.04 6.16 25.98
CA GLY A 201 -8.78 7.38 26.31
C GLY A 201 -7.90 8.51 26.84
N GLY A 202 -6.57 8.36 26.78
CA GLY A 202 -5.61 9.39 27.19
C GLY A 202 -5.53 10.58 26.23
N HIS A 203 -6.04 10.40 25.00
CA HIS A 203 -6.21 11.46 24.02
C HIS A 203 -7.48 11.20 23.19
N PRO A 204 -8.32 12.21 22.90
CA PRO A 204 -9.61 12.01 22.23
C PRO A 204 -9.49 11.44 20.81
N ASN A 205 -8.41 11.77 20.11
CA ASN A 205 -8.13 11.32 18.74
C ASN A 205 -7.18 10.12 18.65
N LEU A 206 -6.90 9.43 19.77
CA LEU A 206 -6.02 8.27 19.81
C LEU A 206 -6.80 7.03 20.21
N HIS A 207 -6.77 6.02 19.34
CA HIS A 207 -7.33 4.70 19.64
C HIS A 207 -6.21 3.74 19.99
N VAL A 208 -6.43 2.97 21.05
CA VAL A 208 -5.45 1.99 21.56
C VAL A 208 -6.14 0.68 21.79
N TYR A 209 -5.66 -0.34 21.09
CA TYR A 209 -6.17 -1.70 21.16
C TYR A 209 -5.08 -2.63 21.65
N LYS A 210 -5.47 -3.59 22.49
CA LYS A 210 -4.71 -4.83 22.55
C LYS A 210 -4.90 -5.55 21.23
N LYS A 211 -3.87 -6.24 20.76
CA LYS A 211 -3.87 -6.93 19.47
C LYS A 211 -5.08 -7.84 19.28
N GLU A 212 -5.48 -8.56 20.33
CA GLU A 212 -6.64 -9.45 20.38
C GLU A 212 -8.00 -8.73 20.28
N ASP A 213 -8.04 -7.44 20.63
CA ASP A 213 -9.26 -6.62 20.68
C ASP A 213 -9.44 -5.76 19.42
N MET A 214 -8.54 -5.87 18.43
CA MET A 214 -8.65 -5.09 17.19
C MET A 214 -9.97 -5.38 16.47
N PRO A 215 -10.62 -4.35 15.86
CA PRO A 215 -11.84 -4.54 15.11
C PRO A 215 -11.72 -5.64 14.06
N ALA A 216 -12.59 -6.65 14.13
CA ALA A 216 -12.52 -7.84 13.28
C ALA A 216 -12.52 -7.50 11.78
N ARG A 217 -13.24 -6.44 11.36
CA ARG A 217 -13.30 -5.98 9.97
C ARG A 217 -11.95 -5.58 9.37
N LEU A 218 -10.97 -5.22 10.21
CA LEU A 218 -9.63 -4.82 9.76
C LEU A 218 -8.73 -6.02 9.50
N HIS A 219 -9.10 -7.21 10.01
CA HIS A 219 -8.28 -8.42 9.95
C HIS A 219 -6.82 -8.21 10.43
N TYR A 220 -6.61 -7.23 11.33
CA TYR A 220 -5.29 -6.74 11.73
C TYR A 220 -4.90 -7.19 13.15
N SER A 221 -5.00 -8.49 13.41
CA SER A 221 -4.70 -9.07 14.73
C SER A 221 -3.88 -10.36 14.65
N ASN A 222 -3.98 -11.13 13.57
CA ASN A 222 -3.44 -12.49 13.52
C ASN A 222 -2.10 -12.61 12.77
N HIS A 223 -1.09 -11.85 13.20
CA HIS A 223 0.26 -11.98 12.62
C HIS A 223 1.36 -11.73 13.67
N PRO A 224 2.46 -12.53 13.73
CA PRO A 224 3.51 -12.40 14.74
C PRO A 224 4.22 -11.04 14.77
N ARG A 225 4.26 -10.33 13.63
CA ARG A 225 4.85 -8.98 13.55
C ARG A 225 3.99 -7.90 14.21
N LEU A 226 2.72 -8.14 14.47
CA LEU A 226 1.92 -7.18 15.22
C LEU A 226 2.27 -7.25 16.71
N LEU A 227 2.59 -6.09 17.29
CA LEU A 227 2.96 -5.97 18.69
C LEU A 227 1.72 -6.01 19.60
N PRO A 228 1.88 -6.27 20.91
CA PRO A 228 0.74 -6.41 21.83
C PRO A 228 -0.21 -5.22 21.88
N LEU A 229 0.29 -4.00 21.68
CA LEU A 229 -0.54 -2.80 21.58
C LEU A 229 -0.44 -2.20 20.17
N ILE A 230 -1.61 -1.93 19.60
CA ILE A 230 -1.79 -1.32 18.28
C ILE A 230 -2.52 0.00 18.48
N LEU A 231 -1.97 1.04 17.88
CA LEU A 231 -2.46 2.40 17.97
C LEU A 231 -2.85 2.88 16.58
N TYR A 232 -3.96 3.59 16.48
CA TYR A 232 -4.22 4.43 15.31
C TYR A 232 -4.89 5.73 15.74
N ALA A 233 -4.63 6.80 14.99
CA ALA A 233 -5.17 8.12 15.22
C ALA A 233 -6.37 8.39 14.32
N ASP A 234 -7.27 9.26 14.78
CA ASP A 234 -8.33 9.79 13.92
C ASP A 234 -7.74 10.60 12.76
N LYS A 235 -8.52 10.71 11.68
CA LYS A 235 -8.15 11.42 10.46
C LYS A 235 -7.59 12.81 10.75
N GLY A 236 -6.40 13.07 10.20
CA GLY A 236 -5.68 14.33 10.35
C GLY A 236 -4.72 14.41 11.54
N TYR A 237 -4.71 13.43 12.44
CA TYR A 237 -3.75 13.35 13.54
C TYR A 237 -2.65 12.34 13.26
N VAL A 238 -1.46 12.59 13.80
CA VAL A 238 -0.30 11.68 13.73
C VAL A 238 0.18 11.37 15.15
N ILE A 239 0.76 10.18 15.34
CA ILE A 239 1.19 9.72 16.66
C ILE A 239 2.66 10.04 16.86
N ASN A 240 2.94 10.95 17.79
CA ASN A 240 4.30 11.31 18.19
C ASN A 240 4.64 10.68 19.54
N GLY A 241 5.87 10.19 19.68
CA GLY A 241 6.37 9.58 20.89
C GLY A 241 6.79 10.60 21.94
N PHE A 242 7.65 11.55 21.56
CA PHE A 242 8.29 12.51 22.47
C PHE A 242 8.04 13.96 22.09
N TYR A 243 8.20 14.28 20.81
CA TYR A 243 8.08 15.61 20.24
C TYR A 243 7.45 15.47 18.86
N VAL A 244 6.90 16.57 18.36
CA VAL A 244 6.36 16.62 17.01
C VAL A 244 7.53 16.64 16.02
N PHE A 245 7.82 15.47 15.46
CA PHE A 245 8.90 15.30 14.48
C PHE A 245 8.40 15.46 13.04
N GLN A 246 7.10 15.28 12.83
CA GLN A 246 6.52 15.07 11.52
C GLN A 246 6.02 16.41 10.93
N ASN A 247 6.56 16.80 9.77
CA ASN A 247 6.24 18.05 9.08
C ASN A 247 5.50 17.85 7.74
N TYR A 248 5.05 16.63 7.43
CA TYR A 248 4.24 16.38 6.24
C TYR A 248 2.86 17.02 6.42
N LYS A 249 2.35 17.55 5.31
CA LYS A 249 1.04 18.18 5.22
C LYS A 249 -0.04 17.18 4.82
N GLY A 250 0.36 16.03 4.27
CA GLY A 250 -0.50 14.88 4.02
C GLY A 250 0.02 13.61 4.69
N GLN A 251 -0.89 12.75 5.13
CA GLN A 251 -0.60 11.40 5.60
C GLN A 251 -1.68 10.41 5.14
N HIS A 252 -1.35 9.13 5.24
CA HIS A 252 -2.24 8.00 4.98
C HIS A 252 -2.00 6.91 6.04
N GLY A 253 -2.82 5.86 6.04
CA GLY A 253 -2.79 4.80 7.07
C GLY A 253 -3.80 5.00 8.21
N PHE A 254 -4.78 5.88 7.99
CA PHE A 254 -5.98 6.01 8.82
C PHE A 254 -6.93 4.84 8.60
N ASP A 255 -8.12 4.90 9.20
CA ASP A 255 -9.15 3.89 9.02
C ASP A 255 -9.54 3.74 7.54
N ASN A 256 -9.66 2.50 7.05
CA ASN A 256 -10.00 2.23 5.67
C ASN A 256 -11.47 2.55 5.31
N GLU A 257 -12.31 2.84 6.31
CA GLU A 257 -13.66 3.36 6.09
C GLU A 257 -13.66 4.84 5.70
N ASP A 258 -12.61 5.61 6.02
CA ASP A 258 -12.49 7.01 5.62
C ASP A 258 -12.44 7.16 4.10
N MET A 259 -13.29 8.03 3.55
CA MET A 259 -13.35 8.29 2.11
C MET A 259 -12.00 8.72 1.53
N ASP A 260 -11.24 9.50 2.28
CA ASP A 260 -9.93 10.01 1.85
C ASP A 260 -8.89 8.88 1.70
N MET A 261 -9.10 7.71 2.33
CA MET A 261 -8.20 6.56 2.25
C MET A 261 -8.53 5.61 1.08
N LYS A 262 -9.69 5.80 0.43
CA LYS A 262 -10.14 4.89 -0.63
C LYS A 262 -9.37 5.14 -1.93
N PRO A 263 -8.65 4.13 -2.47
CA PRO A 263 -8.01 4.26 -3.77
C PRO A 263 -9.05 4.27 -4.89
N PHE A 264 -8.67 4.81 -6.05
CA PHE A 264 -9.47 4.67 -7.27
C PHE A 264 -9.18 3.34 -7.96
N PHE A 265 -10.11 2.86 -8.80
CA PHE A 265 -9.91 1.71 -9.67
C PHE A 265 -10.48 2.02 -11.07
N ARG A 266 -9.70 1.78 -12.12
CA ARG A 266 -10.11 1.87 -13.52
C ARG A 266 -9.53 0.70 -14.29
N ALA A 267 -10.30 0.14 -15.21
CA ALA A 267 -9.85 -0.93 -16.07
C ALA A 267 -10.29 -0.69 -17.51
N VAL A 268 -9.48 -1.15 -18.47
CA VAL A 268 -9.79 -1.13 -19.89
C VAL A 268 -9.09 -2.31 -20.56
N GLY A 269 -9.74 -2.93 -21.53
CA GLY A 269 -9.16 -4.05 -22.27
C GLY A 269 -10.24 -4.89 -22.95
N PRO A 270 -9.83 -5.93 -23.70
CA PRO A 270 -10.75 -6.79 -24.42
C PRO A 270 -11.72 -7.55 -23.50
N ASP A 271 -11.34 -7.83 -22.24
CA ASP A 271 -12.17 -8.65 -21.35
C ASP A 271 -13.14 -7.84 -20.48
N PHE A 272 -13.02 -6.51 -20.48
CA PHE A 272 -13.85 -5.62 -19.65
C PHE A 272 -15.02 -5.04 -20.43
N HIS A 273 -16.17 -4.88 -19.76
CA HIS A 273 -17.27 -4.10 -20.28
C HIS A 273 -16.84 -2.64 -20.54
N THR A 274 -17.27 -2.10 -21.69
CA THR A 274 -17.03 -0.68 -22.01
C THR A 274 -18.09 0.21 -21.37
N ASN A 275 -17.70 1.41 -20.96
CA ASN A 275 -18.58 2.42 -20.36
C ASN A 275 -19.38 1.94 -19.14
N LEU A 276 -18.83 0.98 -18.39
CA LEU A 276 -19.44 0.47 -17.18
C LEU A 276 -18.94 1.24 -15.95
N MET A 277 -19.87 1.75 -15.16
CA MET A 277 -19.61 2.25 -13.80
C MET A 277 -20.07 1.19 -12.81
N VAL A 278 -19.22 0.91 -11.82
CA VAL A 278 -19.47 -0.12 -10.79
C VAL A 278 -19.45 0.49 -9.39
N GLY A 279 -20.08 -0.19 -8.44
CA GLY A 279 -19.99 0.14 -7.02
C GLY A 279 -18.59 -0.10 -6.44
N PRO A 280 -18.32 0.38 -5.22
CA PRO A 280 -17.05 0.11 -4.53
C PRO A 280 -16.92 -1.39 -4.21
N PHE A 281 -15.68 -1.86 -4.16
CA PHE A 281 -15.30 -3.20 -3.74
C PHE A 281 -13.91 -3.16 -3.07
N GLU A 282 -13.56 -4.19 -2.32
CA GLU A 282 -12.30 -4.25 -1.58
C GLU A 282 -11.13 -4.65 -2.49
N THR A 283 -9.97 -4.02 -2.29
CA THR A 283 -8.76 -4.25 -3.10
C THR A 283 -8.24 -5.69 -3.03
N VAL A 284 -8.56 -6.44 -1.99
CA VAL A 284 -8.23 -7.87 -1.87
C VAL A 284 -8.79 -8.69 -3.04
N ASN A 285 -9.90 -8.26 -3.65
CA ASN A 285 -10.52 -8.95 -4.79
C ASN A 285 -9.74 -8.77 -6.11
N VAL A 286 -8.80 -7.81 -6.18
CA VAL A 286 -8.04 -7.51 -7.41
C VAL A 286 -7.11 -8.67 -7.78
N TYR A 287 -6.55 -9.40 -6.81
CA TYR A 287 -5.70 -10.56 -7.08
C TYR A 287 -6.45 -11.65 -7.85
N SER A 288 -7.64 -12.03 -7.38
CA SER A 288 -8.49 -13.03 -8.03
C SER A 288 -8.96 -12.57 -9.42
N LEU A 289 -9.27 -11.28 -9.59
CA LEU A 289 -9.55 -10.68 -10.90
C LEU A 289 -8.36 -10.81 -11.86
N MET A 290 -7.16 -10.42 -11.43
CA MET A 290 -5.97 -10.49 -12.28
C MET A 290 -5.62 -11.92 -12.66
N CYS A 291 -5.74 -12.88 -11.73
CA CYS A 291 -5.50 -14.30 -12.03
C CYS A 291 -6.44 -14.81 -13.13
N HIS A 292 -7.72 -14.43 -13.06
CA HIS A 292 -8.70 -14.77 -14.08
C HIS A 292 -8.36 -14.18 -15.45
N LEU A 293 -8.00 -12.89 -15.51
CA LEU A 293 -7.66 -12.19 -16.76
C LEU A 293 -6.46 -12.81 -17.50
N ILE A 294 -5.50 -13.38 -16.77
CA ILE A 294 -4.34 -14.04 -17.38
C ILE A 294 -4.50 -15.58 -17.47
N GLY A 295 -5.68 -16.10 -17.12
CA GLY A 295 -6.02 -17.51 -17.25
C GLY A 295 -5.23 -18.45 -16.33
N ILE A 296 -4.98 -18.01 -15.08
CA ILE A 296 -4.28 -18.82 -14.07
C ILE A 296 -5.17 -19.08 -12.85
N LYS A 297 -4.88 -20.17 -12.13
CA LYS A 297 -5.54 -20.47 -10.87
C LYS A 297 -4.94 -19.59 -9.75
N PRO A 298 -5.76 -18.86 -8.98
CA PRO A 298 -5.25 -18.11 -7.84
C PRO A 298 -4.73 -19.05 -6.74
N GLU A 299 -3.71 -18.60 -6.00
CA GLU A 299 -3.33 -19.19 -4.72
C GLU A 299 -4.41 -18.93 -3.66
N ILE A 300 -4.28 -19.56 -2.49
CA ILE A 300 -5.16 -19.27 -1.35
C ILE A 300 -5.02 -17.78 -0.99
N ASN A 301 -6.14 -17.05 -1.01
CA ASN A 301 -6.21 -15.63 -0.75
C ASN A 301 -7.61 -15.24 -0.21
N ASP A 302 -7.73 -14.04 0.33
CA ASP A 302 -8.99 -13.54 0.93
C ASP A 302 -9.97 -12.91 -0.08
N GLY A 303 -9.55 -12.73 -1.33
CA GLY A 303 -10.35 -12.10 -2.39
C GLY A 303 -11.18 -13.07 -3.20
N SER A 304 -12.34 -12.60 -3.69
CA SER A 304 -13.22 -13.38 -4.56
C SER A 304 -13.41 -12.72 -5.92
N LEU A 305 -13.31 -13.52 -6.99
CA LEU A 305 -13.64 -13.09 -8.34
C LEU A 305 -15.12 -12.68 -8.45
N ASP A 306 -16.02 -13.28 -7.67
CA ASP A 306 -17.45 -12.98 -7.78
C ASP A 306 -17.79 -11.52 -7.47
N ASN A 307 -16.96 -10.86 -6.65
CA ASN A 307 -17.09 -9.43 -6.34
C ASN A 307 -16.74 -8.53 -7.53
N THR A 308 -16.00 -9.02 -8.52
CA THR A 308 -15.53 -8.24 -9.68
C THR A 308 -15.94 -8.83 -11.03
N ARG A 309 -16.54 -10.03 -11.06
CA ARG A 309 -16.94 -10.76 -12.27
C ARG A 309 -17.89 -9.96 -13.16
N HIS A 310 -18.77 -9.17 -12.57
CA HIS A 310 -19.73 -8.32 -13.29
C HIS A 310 -19.05 -7.23 -14.14
N MET A 311 -17.74 -7.01 -14.00
CA MET A 311 -16.95 -6.10 -14.84
C MET A 311 -16.55 -6.72 -16.18
N LEU A 312 -16.65 -8.04 -16.33
CA LEU A 312 -16.09 -8.81 -17.44
C LEU A 312 -17.15 -9.20 -18.48
N ILE A 313 -16.79 -9.17 -19.76
CA ILE A 313 -17.71 -9.48 -20.87
C ILE A 313 -18.01 -10.97 -21.04
N SER A 314 -17.11 -11.84 -20.61
CA SER A 314 -17.23 -13.29 -20.72
C SER A 314 -17.19 -13.93 -19.34
N ASN A 315 -18.17 -14.77 -19.04
CA ASN A 315 -18.27 -15.53 -17.80
C ASN A 315 -17.27 -16.71 -17.70
N GLY A 316 -16.29 -16.81 -18.62
CA GLY A 316 -15.47 -18.00 -18.85
C GLY A 316 -14.23 -18.06 -17.97
#